data_AF-A0A1I4G0P4-F1
#
_entry.id   AF-A0A1I4G0P4-F1
#
_cell.length_a   1.000
_cell.length_b   1.000
_cell.length_c   1.000
_cell.angle_alpha   90.00
_cell.angle_beta   90.00
_cell.angle_gamma   90.00
#
_symmetry.space_group_name_H-M   'P 1'
#
loop_
_entity.id
_entity.type
_entity.pdbx_description
1 polymer ?
#
loop_
_entity_poly.entity_id
_entity_poly.type
_entity_poly.pdbx_seq_one_letter_code
_entity_poly.pdbx_strand_id
1 'polypeptide(L)'
;MSRSTDSQKAERLNAAHGLLARGLSVAEAAVLLSRRFTLSRRQAYRYIEAAQTLERPVPVAEPTTAVTFKLPPSLVDAVRARAAAETTTISDLVSRALRAFLGEAGGNG
;
A
#
# COMPACT_ATOMS: atom_id res chain seq x y z
N MET A 1 19.16 -1.17 -8.21
CA MET A 1 18.01 -0.36 -7.73
C MET A 1 17.02 -1.30 -7.05
N SER A 2 16.63 -1.01 -5.81
CA SER A 2 15.64 -1.83 -5.09
C SER A 2 14.28 -1.75 -5.82
N ARG A 3 13.54 -2.86 -5.84
CA ARG A 3 12.19 -2.91 -6.42
C ARG A 3 11.27 -2.03 -5.57
N SER A 4 10.34 -1.31 -6.19
CA SER A 4 9.34 -0.53 -5.45
C SER A 4 8.48 -1.45 -4.60
N THR A 5 8.17 -1.02 -3.38
CA THR A 5 7.15 -1.67 -2.54
C THR A 5 5.77 -1.51 -3.19
N ASP A 6 4.79 -2.30 -2.73
CA ASP A 6 3.41 -2.20 -3.23
C ASP A 6 2.79 -0.83 -2.90
N SER A 7 3.11 -0.26 -1.74
CA SER A 7 2.69 1.11 -1.36
C SER A 7 3.26 2.16 -2.32
N GLN A 8 4.56 2.13 -2.60
CA GLN A 8 5.19 3.04 -3.56
C GLN A 8 4.63 2.87 -4.97
N LYS A 9 4.28 1.64 -5.36
CA LYS A 9 3.65 1.35 -6.65
C LYS A 9 2.24 1.96 -6.70
N ALA A 10 1.44 1.81 -5.64
CA ALA A 10 0.11 2.39 -5.54
C ALA A 10 0.15 3.93 -5.56
N GLU A 11 1.07 4.55 -4.82
CA GLU A 11 1.28 6.01 -4.84
C GLU A 11 1.59 6.53 -6.24
N ARG A 12 2.48 5.86 -6.98
CA ARG A 12 2.85 6.24 -8.35
C ARG A 12 1.70 6.08 -9.33
N LEU A 13 0.91 5.00 -9.20
CA LEU A 13 -0.31 4.79 -9.99
C LEU A 13 -1.36 5.86 -9.71
N ASN A 14 -1.56 6.23 -8.45
CA ASN A 14 -2.53 7.26 -8.07
C ASN A 14 -2.11 8.65 -8.55
N ALA A 15 -0.81 8.96 -8.45
CA ALA A 15 -0.28 10.21 -8.97
C ALA A 15 -0.41 10.29 -10.50
N ALA A 16 -0.17 9.18 -11.20
CA ALA A 16 -0.41 9.05 -12.64
C ALA A 16 -1.89 9.26 -12.99
N HIS A 17 -2.79 8.56 -12.30
CA HIS A 17 -4.24 8.70 -12.47
C HIS A 17 -4.70 10.14 -12.25
N GLY A 18 -4.23 10.79 -11.18
CA GLY A 18 -4.55 12.18 -10.88
C GLY A 18 -3.97 13.21 -11.87
N LEU A 19 -2.92 12.87 -12.62
CA LEU A 19 -2.43 13.70 -13.74
C LEU A 19 -3.36 13.58 -14.95
N LEU A 20 -3.78 12.36 -15.29
CA LEU A 20 -4.71 12.11 -16.39
C LEU A 20 -6.10 12.71 -16.13
N ALA A 21 -6.61 12.59 -14.90
CA ALA A 21 -7.88 13.18 -14.49
C ALA A 21 -7.90 14.72 -14.60
N ARG A 22 -6.73 15.37 -14.59
CA ARG A 22 -6.57 16.82 -14.83
C ARG A 22 -6.47 17.18 -16.32
N GLY A 23 -6.65 16.21 -17.22
CA GLY A 23 -6.64 16.42 -18.67
C GLY A 23 -5.26 16.54 -19.30
N LEU A 24 -4.18 16.19 -18.57
CA LEU A 24 -2.84 16.22 -19.14
C LEU A 24 -2.64 15.12 -20.18
N SER A 25 -1.89 15.42 -21.24
CA SER A 25 -1.49 14.40 -22.20
C SER A 25 -0.57 13.36 -21.55
N VAL A 26 -0.51 12.17 -22.14
CA VAL A 26 0.36 11.07 -21.68
C VAL A 26 1.82 11.51 -21.57
N ALA A 27 2.31 12.29 -22.54
CA ALA A 27 3.69 12.76 -22.56
C ALA A 27 3.98 13.77 -21.44
N GLU A 28 3.11 14.74 -21.22
CA GLU A 28 3.25 15.73 -20.14
C GLU A 28 3.16 15.06 -18.77
N ALA A 29 2.18 14.17 -18.59
CA ALA A 29 2.01 13.41 -17.37
C ALA A 29 3.23 12.53 -17.07
N ALA A 30 3.81 11.88 -18.08
CA ALA A 30 5.03 11.06 -17.92
C ALA A 30 6.25 11.91 -17.51
N VAL A 31 6.42 13.11 -18.08
CA VAL A 31 7.50 14.03 -17.69
C VAL A 31 7.35 14.49 -16.23
N LEU A 32 6.14 14.90 -15.84
CA LEU A 32 5.87 15.33 -14.47
C LEU A 32 6.04 14.20 -13.46
N LEU A 33 5.56 13.00 -13.78
CA LEU A 33 5.68 11.82 -12.92
C LEU A 33 7.16 11.38 -12.77
N SER A 34 7.92 11.41 -13.87
CA SER A 34 9.37 11.13 -13.85
C SER A 34 10.12 12.07 -12.92
N ARG A 35 9.82 13.38 -12.97
CA ARG A 35 10.43 14.37 -12.06
C ARG A 35 10.00 14.17 -10.62
N ARG A 36 8.71 13.96 -10.37
CA ARG A 36 8.15 13.82 -9.01
C ARG A 36 8.73 12.63 -8.24
N PHE A 37 8.96 11.51 -8.91
CA PHE A 37 9.41 10.26 -8.27
C PHE A 37 10.81 9.81 -8.70
N THR A 38 11.59 10.71 -9.33
CA THR A 38 12.94 10.44 -9.85
C THR A 38 13.02 9.14 -10.68
N LEU A 39 11.99 8.87 -11.47
CA LEU A 39 11.88 7.68 -12.32
C LEU A 39 12.49 7.92 -13.69
N SER A 40 12.95 6.86 -14.35
CA SER A 40 13.23 6.93 -15.79
C SER A 40 11.95 7.23 -16.58
N ARG A 41 12.06 7.93 -17.71
CA ARG A 41 10.89 8.25 -18.55
C ARG A 41 10.11 6.99 -18.93
N ARG A 42 10.81 5.89 -19.28
CA ARG A 42 10.18 4.61 -19.62
C ARG A 42 9.35 4.05 -18.46
N GLN A 43 9.83 4.15 -17.22
CA GLN A 43 9.05 3.73 -16.05
C GLN A 43 7.85 4.65 -15.83
N ALA A 44 8.00 5.96 -16.00
CA ALA A 44 6.90 6.89 -15.88
C ALA A 44 5.79 6.60 -16.91
N TYR A 45 6.14 6.37 -18.18
CA TYR A 45 5.19 5.96 -19.22
C TYR A 45 4.40 4.71 -18.83
N ARG A 46 5.07 3.67 -18.31
CA ARG A 46 4.38 2.45 -17.86
C ARG A 46 3.36 2.70 -16.75
N TYR A 47 3.65 3.62 -15.83
CA TYR A 47 2.68 3.99 -14.78
C TYR A 47 1.52 4.83 -15.34
N ILE A 48 1.77 5.70 -16.32
CA ILE A 48 0.71 6.46 -17.00
C ILE A 48 -0.22 5.50 -17.77
N GLU A 49 0.34 4.59 -18.57
CA GLU A 49 -0.42 3.57 -19.30
C GLU A 49 -1.24 2.69 -18.34
N ALA A 50 -0.62 2.21 -17.26
CA ALA A 50 -1.35 1.43 -16.25
C ALA A 50 -2.43 2.22 -15.52
N ALA A 51 -2.28 3.54 -15.39
CA ALA A 51 -3.28 4.39 -14.76
C ALA A 51 -4.48 4.70 -15.67
N GLN A 52 -4.32 4.59 -17.01
CA GLN A 52 -5.44 4.76 -17.95
C GLN A 52 -6.49 3.65 -17.82
N THR A 53 -6.10 2.47 -17.34
CA THR A 53 -7.02 1.34 -17.14
C THR A 53 -7.68 1.35 -15.76
N LEU A 54 -7.38 2.34 -14.91
CA LEU A 54 -7.97 2.47 -13.58
C LEU A 54 -9.26 3.27 -13.66
N GLU A 55 -10.36 2.69 -13.20
CA GLU A 55 -11.62 3.41 -13.00
C GLU A 55 -11.60 4.29 -11.76
N ARG A 56 -10.73 3.95 -10.80
CA ARG A 56 -10.57 4.62 -9.50
C ARG A 56 -9.14 4.50 -8.97
N PRO A 57 -8.70 5.41 -8.08
CA PRO A 57 -7.41 5.29 -7.40
C PRO A 57 -7.26 3.95 -6.66
N VAL A 58 -6.03 3.44 -6.65
CA VAL A 58 -5.64 2.23 -5.91
C VAL A 58 -5.50 2.56 -4.42
N PRO A 59 -6.04 1.77 -3.49
CA PRO A 59 -5.79 1.97 -2.06
C PRO A 59 -4.29 1.92 -1.76
N VAL A 60 -3.75 2.95 -1.12
CA VAL A 60 -2.37 2.93 -0.62
C VAL A 60 -2.42 2.36 0.78
N ALA A 61 -2.12 1.07 0.91
CA ALA A 61 -1.96 0.47 2.24
C ALA A 61 -0.75 1.10 2.93
N GLU A 62 -0.91 1.45 4.20
CA GLU A 62 0.20 1.90 5.05
C GLU A 62 1.32 0.83 5.01
N PRO A 63 2.59 1.22 4.77
CA PRO A 63 3.68 0.26 4.77
C PRO A 63 3.77 -0.49 6.09
N THR A 64 3.74 -1.81 6.05
CA THR A 64 3.90 -2.64 7.26
C THR A 64 5.36 -2.72 7.66
N THR A 65 5.66 -2.45 8.92
CA THR A 65 6.98 -2.69 9.52
C THR A 65 6.96 -3.96 10.36
N ALA A 66 7.97 -4.82 10.22
CA ALA A 66 8.10 -6.01 11.07
C ALA A 66 8.47 -5.60 12.50
N VAL A 67 7.67 -6.03 13.48
CA VAL A 67 7.93 -5.80 14.90
C VAL A 67 8.09 -7.14 15.60
N THR A 68 9.20 -7.31 16.35
CA THR A 68 9.50 -8.55 17.07
C THR A 68 9.21 -8.37 18.56
N PHE A 69 8.36 -9.24 19.11
CA PHE A 69 8.02 -9.26 20.53
C PHE A 69 8.44 -10.58 21.17
N LYS A 70 8.82 -10.53 22.45
CA LYS A 70 8.95 -11.75 23.27
C LYS A 70 7.61 -12.04 23.92
N LEU A 71 7.06 -13.22 23.66
CA LEU A 71 5.79 -13.69 24.21
C LEU A 71 5.97 -15.09 24.80
N PRO A 72 5.19 -15.47 25.82
CA PRO A 72 5.14 -16.85 26.28
C PRO A 72 4.74 -17.81 25.15
N PRO A 73 5.32 -19.02 25.06
CA PRO A 73 4.99 -19.98 23.98
C PRO A 73 3.49 -20.28 23.87
N SER A 74 2.81 -20.43 25.00
CA SER A 74 1.36 -20.67 25.05
C SER A 74 0.54 -19.56 24.38
N LEU A 75 1.00 -18.30 24.49
CA LEU A 75 0.34 -17.18 23.84
C LEU A 75 0.60 -17.16 22.33
N VAL A 76 1.82 -17.53 21.89
CA VAL A 76 2.14 -17.68 20.47
C VAL A 76 1.26 -18.75 19.82
N ASP A 77 1.07 -19.88 20.49
CA ASP A 77 0.23 -20.96 19.99
C ASP A 77 -1.24 -20.56 19.91
N ALA A 78 -1.76 -19.86 20.93
CA ALA A 78 -3.12 -19.34 20.93
C ALA A 78 -3.36 -18.34 19.77
N VAL A 79 -2.41 -17.43 19.52
CA VAL A 79 -2.48 -16.47 18.41
C VAL A 79 -2.49 -17.19 17.05
N ARG A 80 -1.62 -18.21 16.88
CA ARG A 80 -1.56 -19.02 15.65
C ARG A 80 -2.86 -19.78 15.41
N ALA A 81 -3.39 -20.45 16.44
CA ALA A 81 -4.64 -21.20 16.35
C ALA A 81 -5.82 -20.29 15.99
N ARG A 82 -5.88 -19.10 16.61
CA ARG A 82 -6.93 -18.12 16.32
C ARG A 82 -6.85 -17.58 14.89
N ALA A 83 -5.65 -17.25 14.41
CA ALA A 83 -5.46 -16.77 13.04
C ALA A 83 -5.87 -17.84 12.00
N ALA A 84 -5.51 -19.10 12.25
CA ALA A 84 -5.93 -20.22 11.41
C ALA A 84 -7.46 -20.41 11.40
N ALA A 85 -8.11 -20.34 12.56
CA ALA A 85 -9.55 -20.46 12.68
C ALA A 85 -10.32 -19.32 11.97
N GLU A 86 -9.76 -18.10 11.94
CA GLU A 86 -10.34 -16.96 11.21
C GLU A 86 -9.91 -16.87 9.74
N THR A 87 -9.09 -17.80 9.23
CA THR A 87 -8.50 -17.73 7.88
C THR A 87 -7.78 -16.40 7.60
N THR A 88 -7.17 -15.80 8.64
CA THR A 88 -6.43 -14.54 8.55
C THR A 88 -4.95 -14.74 8.86
N THR A 89 -4.14 -13.71 8.61
CA THR A 89 -2.73 -13.72 8.97
C THR A 89 -2.54 -13.32 10.44
N ILE A 90 -1.44 -13.79 11.05
CA ILE A 90 -1.05 -13.36 12.41
C ILE A 90 -0.91 -11.84 12.47
N SER A 91 -0.30 -11.22 11.44
CA SER A 91 -0.12 -9.77 11.36
C SER A 91 -1.45 -9.02 11.36
N ASP A 92 -2.45 -9.49 10.60
CA ASP A 92 -3.78 -8.88 10.57
C ASP A 92 -4.49 -9.02 11.93
N LEU A 93 -4.49 -10.22 12.51
CA LEU A 93 -5.10 -10.47 13.81
C LEU A 93 -4.47 -9.60 14.91
N VAL A 94 -3.13 -9.52 14.95
CA VAL A 94 -2.42 -8.68 15.91
C VAL A 94 -2.69 -7.19 15.65
N SER A 95 -2.72 -6.75 14.40
CA SER A 95 -3.02 -5.35 14.07
C SER A 95 -4.42 -4.95 14.52
N ARG A 96 -5.43 -5.81 14.29
CA ARG A 96 -6.80 -5.59 14.78
C ARG A 96 -6.86 -5.53 16.30
N ALA A 97 -6.20 -6.45 16.99
CA ALA A 97 -6.16 -6.47 18.45
C ALA A 97 -5.50 -5.19 19.02
N LEU A 98 -4.38 -4.75 18.43
CA LEU A 98 -3.68 -3.53 18.84
C LEU A 98 -4.54 -2.28 18.60
N ARG A 99 -5.17 -2.14 17.43
CA ARG A 99 -6.06 -1.00 17.13
C ARG A 99 -7.25 -0.95 18.09
N ALA A 100 -7.86 -2.10 18.37
CA ALA A 100 -8.95 -2.20 19.35
C ALA A 100 -8.50 -1.79 20.75
N PHE A 101 -7.30 -2.25 21.17
CA PHE A 101 -6.73 -1.90 22.47
C PHE A 101 -6.35 -0.42 22.59
N LEU A 102 -5.82 0.18 21.51
CA LEU A 102 -5.43 1.59 21.47
C LEU A 102 -6.61 2.55 21.24
N GLY A 103 -7.82 2.03 20.98
CA GLY A 103 -9.01 2.85 20.75
C GLY A 103 -9.11 3.46 19.35
N GLU A 104 -8.36 2.96 18.37
CA GLU A 104 -8.36 3.45 16.98
C GLU A 104 -9.52 2.89 16.14
N ALA A 105 -10.52 2.26 16.78
CA ALA A 105 -11.67 1.68 16.10
C ALA A 105 -12.62 2.79 15.59
N GLY A 106 -12.28 3.44 14.46
CA GLY A 106 -13.22 4.30 13.74
C GLY A 106 -12.68 5.38 12.79
N GLY A 107 -11.38 5.48 12.50
CA GLY A 107 -10.84 6.54 11.64
C GLY A 107 -10.71 6.17 10.17
N ASN A 108 -11.80 6.17 9.40
CA ASN A 108 -11.70 6.40 7.95
C ASN A 108 -11.55 7.92 7.74
N GLY A 109 -10.35 8.36 7.38
CA GLY A 109 -10.04 9.72 6.92
C GLY A 109 -8.97 9.67 5.85
#